data_AF-A0A848K5L8-F1
#
_entry.id   AF-A0A848K5L8-F1
#
_cell.length_a   1.000
_cell.length_b   1.000
_cell.length_c   1.000
_cell.angle_alpha   90.00
_cell.angle_beta   90.00
_cell.angle_gamma   90.00
#
_symmetry.space_group_name_H-M   'P 1'
#
loop_
_entity.id
_entity.type
_entity.pdbx_description
1 polymer ?
#
loop_
_entity_poly.entity_id
_entity_poly.type
_entity_poly.pdbx_seq_one_letter_code
_entity_poly.pdbx_strand_id
1 'polypeptide(L)'
;MRVDKGRVRLPSWLSSAWARTARSREISDAGLLNGLTGDARKARRALLLRLSNTGLSTPELVQAAQAGRLGHLLLKDALTAGGTRYTLEEISDRSRLPVSEVARWFRAMGRGVSSTTSADFSREDLRLAQVLVEYRQLGLDEEGIFASARILGRNLWAIADAVESVVDERLSAEVDHPEVALRLATEVSRLVEIQASILAYVLANRFELLVFPDNDTTDSATTGDIAVCFADMVGFTSLGEAATPTELAQLAERLDRVTTDAVQPPVRFVKTVGDAVMLISPDPNALARTVLKIFAAARTEKLPSLHAGIAWGPALPSAGDWIGRTVNLASRISAVAKTDVILVDEAMRNRLDGAELRCESAGVFNLKGYGEGRELFRLQTATAAIN
;
A
#
# COMPACT_ATOMS: atom_id res chain seq x y z
N MET A 1 -47.03 -55.18 -23.49
CA MET A 1 -47.20 -53.70 -23.51
C MET A 1 -46.30 -53.08 -22.45
N ARG A 2 -45.09 -52.66 -22.82
CA ARG A 2 -44.34 -51.62 -22.10
C ARG A 2 -43.33 -51.04 -23.08
N VAL A 3 -43.67 -49.85 -23.56
CA VAL A 3 -42.88 -49.05 -24.49
C VAL A 3 -41.74 -48.43 -23.71
N ASP A 4 -40.51 -48.78 -24.05
CA ASP A 4 -39.33 -48.12 -23.55
C ASP A 4 -39.20 -46.77 -24.27
N LYS A 5 -39.58 -45.68 -23.59
CA LYS A 5 -39.47 -44.32 -24.12
C LYS A 5 -38.01 -43.90 -24.01
N GLY A 6 -37.28 -44.06 -25.11
CA GLY A 6 -35.93 -43.55 -25.28
C GLY A 6 -35.84 -42.07 -24.88
N ARG A 7 -35.25 -41.79 -23.72
CA ARG A 7 -34.73 -40.46 -23.40
C ARG A 7 -33.52 -40.25 -24.30
N VAL A 8 -33.75 -39.59 -25.43
CA VAL A 8 -32.69 -39.04 -26.28
C VAL A 8 -31.88 -38.07 -25.41
N ARG A 9 -30.75 -38.53 -24.87
CA ARG A 9 -29.75 -37.64 -24.27
C ARG A 9 -29.15 -36.84 -25.41
N LEU A 10 -29.58 -35.60 -25.55
CA LEU A 10 -29.00 -34.67 -26.50
C LEU A 10 -27.48 -34.56 -26.22
N PRO A 11 -26.65 -34.51 -27.27
CA PRO A 11 -25.22 -34.23 -27.15
C PRO A 11 -24.96 -32.96 -26.31
N SER A 12 -23.91 -32.95 -25.50
CA SER A 12 -23.56 -31.83 -24.59
C SER A 12 -23.37 -30.48 -25.31
N TRP A 13 -23.03 -30.51 -26.60
CA TRP A 13 -22.93 -29.31 -27.44
C TRP A 13 -24.31 -28.74 -27.84
N LEU A 14 -25.33 -29.59 -27.98
CA LEU A 14 -26.72 -29.16 -28.26
C LEU A 14 -27.38 -28.60 -27.01
N SER A 15 -27.17 -29.20 -25.83
CA SER A 15 -27.69 -28.67 -24.57
C SER A 15 -27.06 -27.33 -24.20
N SER A 16 -25.76 -27.14 -24.44
CA SER A 16 -25.07 -25.87 -24.18
C SER A 16 -25.45 -24.75 -25.16
N ALA A 17 -25.73 -25.08 -26.43
CA ALA A 17 -26.23 -24.11 -27.41
C ALA A 17 -27.67 -23.66 -27.10
N TRP A 18 -28.53 -24.59 -26.68
CA TRP A 18 -29.90 -24.29 -26.26
C TRP A 18 -29.94 -23.47 -24.97
N ALA A 19 -29.13 -23.83 -23.97
CA ALA A 19 -29.01 -23.07 -22.72
C ALA A 19 -28.53 -21.63 -22.97
N ARG A 20 -27.52 -21.44 -23.84
CA ARG A 20 -27.07 -20.10 -24.26
C ARG A 20 -28.17 -19.29 -24.94
N THR A 21 -28.95 -19.93 -25.80
CA THR A 21 -30.04 -19.27 -26.55
C THR A 21 -31.19 -18.88 -25.62
N ALA A 22 -31.59 -19.75 -24.70
CA ALA A 22 -32.62 -19.48 -23.70
C ALA A 22 -32.20 -18.33 -22.77
N ARG A 23 -30.99 -18.41 -22.22
CA ARG A 23 -30.44 -17.37 -21.33
C ARG A 23 -30.28 -16.02 -22.02
N SER A 24 -29.93 -16.05 -23.30
CA SER A 24 -29.88 -14.84 -24.10
C SER A 24 -31.25 -14.20 -24.34
N ARG A 25 -32.35 -14.96 -24.40
CA ARG A 25 -33.70 -14.39 -24.49
C ARG A 25 -34.09 -13.77 -23.16
N GLU A 26 -33.84 -14.47 -22.07
CA GLU A 26 -34.10 -13.98 -20.70
C GLU A 26 -33.42 -12.62 -20.44
N ILE A 27 -32.15 -12.46 -20.84
CA ILE A 27 -31.42 -11.19 -20.77
C ILE A 27 -32.08 -10.09 -21.62
N SER A 28 -32.57 -10.44 -22.81
CA SER A 28 -33.24 -9.47 -23.70
C SER A 28 -34.60 -9.04 -23.12
N ASP A 29 -35.36 -9.99 -22.58
CA ASP A 29 -36.69 -9.76 -22.00
C ASP A 29 -36.60 -8.95 -20.69
N ALA A 30 -35.48 -9.09 -19.96
CA ALA A 30 -35.16 -8.28 -18.78
C ALA A 30 -34.78 -6.81 -19.11
N GLY A 31 -34.79 -6.42 -20.39
CA GLY A 31 -34.55 -5.05 -20.82
C GLY A 31 -33.10 -4.59 -20.78
N LEU A 32 -32.15 -5.48 -20.46
CA LEU A 32 -30.71 -5.18 -20.36
C LEU A 32 -30.04 -4.77 -21.67
N LEU A 33 -30.75 -4.90 -22.80
CA LEU A 33 -30.29 -4.53 -24.14
C LEU A 33 -31.11 -3.38 -24.73
N ASN A 34 -32.08 -2.83 -24.01
CA ASN A 34 -32.96 -1.77 -24.53
C ASN A 34 -32.16 -0.50 -24.86
N GLY A 35 -32.53 0.19 -25.93
CA GLY A 35 -31.82 1.39 -26.40
C GLY A 35 -30.52 1.11 -27.19
N LEU A 36 -29.99 -0.11 -27.16
CA LEU A 36 -28.78 -0.48 -27.90
C LEU A 36 -29.10 -1.09 -29.27
N THR A 37 -28.35 -0.68 -30.30
CA THR A 37 -28.44 -1.20 -31.68
C THR A 37 -27.05 -1.63 -32.20
N GLY A 38 -27.03 -2.35 -33.32
CA GLY A 38 -25.80 -2.74 -34.02
C GLY A 38 -24.75 -3.43 -33.13
N ASP A 39 -23.49 -3.00 -33.26
CA ASP A 39 -22.35 -3.56 -32.56
C ASP A 39 -22.41 -3.36 -31.03
N ALA A 40 -22.95 -2.23 -30.56
CA ALA A 40 -23.11 -1.97 -29.13
C ALA A 40 -24.04 -2.99 -28.46
N ARG A 41 -25.16 -3.35 -29.12
CA ARG A 41 -26.07 -4.41 -28.64
C ARG A 41 -25.37 -5.77 -28.60
N LYS A 42 -24.56 -6.06 -29.62
CA LYS A 42 -23.81 -7.33 -29.72
C LYS A 42 -22.75 -7.43 -28.62
N ALA A 43 -21.99 -6.36 -28.39
CA ALA A 43 -20.98 -6.27 -27.33
C ALA A 43 -21.61 -6.44 -25.94
N ARG A 44 -22.67 -5.68 -25.63
CA ARG A 44 -23.38 -5.79 -24.35
C ARG A 44 -23.94 -7.18 -24.12
N ARG A 45 -24.51 -7.82 -25.15
CA ARG A 45 -25.01 -9.20 -25.07
C ARG A 45 -23.90 -10.20 -24.76
N ALA A 46 -22.75 -10.09 -25.42
CA ALA A 46 -21.61 -10.98 -25.19
C ALA A 46 -21.09 -10.84 -23.74
N LEU A 47 -21.00 -9.60 -23.25
CA LEU A 47 -20.62 -9.28 -21.88
C LEU A 47 -21.58 -9.91 -20.86
N LEU A 48 -22.89 -9.71 -21.02
CA LEU A 48 -23.89 -10.23 -20.07
C LEU A 48 -23.91 -11.76 -20.06
N LEU A 49 -23.72 -12.41 -21.20
CA LEU A 49 -23.56 -13.86 -21.27
C LEU A 49 -22.30 -14.34 -20.55
N ARG A 50 -21.19 -13.59 -20.67
CA ARG A 50 -19.95 -13.89 -19.94
C ARG A 50 -20.16 -13.81 -18.43
N LEU A 51 -20.73 -12.72 -17.94
CA LEU A 51 -21.05 -12.56 -16.52
C LEU A 51 -22.04 -13.62 -16.03
N SER A 52 -23.02 -14.00 -16.83
CA SER A 52 -23.96 -15.06 -16.45
C SER A 52 -23.30 -16.45 -16.33
N ASN A 53 -22.22 -16.69 -17.08
CA ASN A 53 -21.45 -17.93 -16.96
C ASN A 53 -20.64 -18.01 -15.67
N THR A 54 -20.44 -16.89 -14.96
CA THR A 54 -19.80 -16.89 -13.63
C THR A 54 -20.77 -17.31 -12.52
N GLY A 55 -22.02 -17.64 -12.85
CA GLY A 55 -23.06 -18.04 -11.89
C GLY A 55 -24.09 -16.96 -11.58
N LEU A 56 -23.92 -15.73 -12.08
CA LEU A 56 -24.86 -14.64 -11.86
C LEU A 56 -26.22 -14.91 -12.53
N SER A 57 -27.28 -14.71 -11.75
CA SER A 57 -28.67 -14.77 -12.20
C SER A 57 -29.08 -13.49 -12.95
N THR A 58 -30.13 -13.58 -13.77
CA THR A 58 -30.64 -12.43 -14.53
C THR A 58 -31.07 -11.26 -13.63
N PRO A 59 -31.77 -11.47 -12.49
CA PRO A 59 -32.09 -10.38 -11.55
C PRO A 59 -30.84 -9.67 -10.98
N GLU A 60 -29.77 -10.42 -10.67
CA GLU A 60 -28.52 -9.83 -10.20
C GLU A 60 -27.84 -8.99 -11.30
N LEU A 61 -27.91 -9.43 -12.56
CA LEU A 61 -27.40 -8.66 -13.70
C LEU A 61 -28.22 -7.37 -13.90
N VAL A 62 -29.54 -7.40 -13.71
CA VAL A 62 -30.40 -6.21 -13.75
C VAL A 62 -30.03 -5.24 -12.64
N GLN A 63 -29.89 -5.71 -11.41
CA GLN A 63 -29.49 -4.89 -10.28
C GLN A 63 -28.10 -4.28 -10.49
N ALA A 64 -27.15 -5.06 -11.02
CA ALA A 64 -25.81 -4.58 -11.34
C ALA A 64 -25.83 -3.51 -12.44
N ALA A 65 -26.65 -3.68 -13.48
CA ALA A 65 -26.82 -2.69 -14.54
C ALA A 65 -27.42 -1.37 -14.02
N GLN A 66 -28.47 -1.45 -13.21
CA GLN A 66 -29.12 -0.27 -12.61
C GLN A 66 -28.19 0.49 -11.65
N ALA A 67 -27.27 -0.23 -10.99
CA ALA A 67 -26.27 0.35 -10.10
C ALA A 67 -24.97 0.77 -10.82
N GLY A 68 -24.87 0.63 -12.14
CA GLY A 68 -23.64 0.94 -12.90
C GLY A 68 -22.46 0.00 -12.63
N ARG A 69 -22.68 -1.17 -12.02
CA ARG A 69 -21.61 -2.09 -11.56
C ARG A 69 -21.22 -3.19 -12.55
N LEU A 70 -21.74 -3.16 -13.78
CA LEU A 70 -21.39 -4.16 -14.79
C LEU A 70 -19.90 -4.13 -15.13
N GLY A 71 -19.29 -2.93 -15.17
CA GLY A 71 -17.86 -2.76 -15.38
C GLY A 71 -17.03 -3.42 -14.28
N HIS A 72 -17.35 -3.17 -13.01
CA HIS A 72 -16.66 -3.78 -11.86
C HIS A 72 -16.76 -5.30 -11.84
N LEU A 73 -17.94 -5.86 -12.13
CA LEU A 73 -18.11 -7.31 -12.21
C LEU A 73 -17.30 -7.92 -13.35
N LEU A 74 -17.22 -7.24 -14.49
CA LEU A 74 -16.47 -7.70 -15.65
C LEU A 74 -14.96 -7.60 -15.42
N LEU A 75 -14.50 -6.53 -14.77
CA LEU A 75 -13.11 -6.37 -14.36
C LEU A 75 -12.73 -7.49 -13.38
N LYS A 76 -13.56 -7.74 -12.36
CA LYS A 76 -13.35 -8.83 -11.40
C LYS A 76 -13.25 -10.17 -12.11
N ASP A 77 -14.19 -10.49 -13.01
CA ASP A 77 -14.13 -11.73 -13.79
C ASP A 77 -12.85 -11.81 -14.63
N ALA A 78 -12.46 -10.73 -15.31
CA ALA A 78 -11.28 -10.70 -16.16
C ALA A 78 -9.97 -10.87 -15.37
N LEU A 79 -9.83 -10.22 -14.22
CA LEU A 79 -8.65 -10.35 -13.35
C LEU A 79 -8.60 -11.71 -12.63
N THR A 80 -9.75 -12.34 -12.42
CA THR A 80 -9.85 -13.65 -11.77
C THR A 80 -9.93 -14.82 -12.75
N ALA A 81 -9.82 -14.54 -14.06
CA ALA A 81 -10.31 -15.41 -15.12
C ALA A 81 -9.68 -16.82 -15.11
N GLY A 82 -10.54 -17.80 -14.75
CA GLY A 82 -10.63 -19.07 -15.46
C GLY A 82 -9.69 -20.21 -15.06
N GLY A 83 -9.04 -20.14 -13.89
CA GLY A 83 -8.22 -21.23 -13.37
C GLY A 83 -9.02 -22.28 -12.59
N THR A 84 -8.48 -23.49 -12.45
CA THR A 84 -8.93 -24.44 -11.43
C THR A 84 -8.96 -23.74 -10.09
N ARG A 85 -10.14 -23.72 -9.46
CA ARG A 85 -10.28 -23.25 -8.08
C ARG A 85 -10.01 -24.38 -7.12
N TYR A 86 -9.47 -24.04 -5.96
CA TYR A 86 -9.13 -24.97 -4.90
C TYR A 86 -9.85 -24.58 -3.61
N THR A 87 -10.23 -25.59 -2.82
CA THR A 87 -10.53 -25.38 -1.40
C THR A 87 -9.22 -25.29 -0.60
N LEU A 88 -9.31 -24.88 0.67
CA LEU A 88 -8.13 -24.80 1.52
C LEU A 88 -7.56 -26.20 1.83
N GLU A 89 -8.43 -27.22 1.92
CA GLU A 89 -8.03 -28.62 2.06
C GLU A 89 -7.29 -29.11 0.82
N GLU A 90 -7.75 -28.78 -0.39
CA GLU A 90 -7.05 -29.17 -1.62
C GLU A 90 -5.67 -28.50 -1.74
N ILE A 91 -5.52 -27.26 -1.26
CA ILE A 91 -4.20 -26.60 -1.19
C ILE A 91 -3.32 -27.28 -0.14
N SER A 92 -3.86 -27.60 1.04
CA SER A 92 -3.17 -28.34 2.10
C SER A 92 -2.62 -29.67 1.57
N ASP A 93 -3.46 -30.46 0.91
CA ASP A 93 -3.08 -31.77 0.37
C ASP A 93 -1.97 -31.65 -0.69
N ARG A 94 -2.07 -30.66 -1.59
CA ARG A 94 -1.09 -30.47 -2.68
C ARG A 94 0.23 -29.86 -2.22
N SER A 95 0.19 -28.98 -1.23
CA SER A 95 1.39 -28.35 -0.65
C SER A 95 2.02 -29.19 0.47
N ARG A 96 1.30 -30.20 0.98
CA ARG A 96 1.65 -31.01 2.15
C ARG A 96 1.84 -30.17 3.42
N LEU A 97 1.14 -29.04 3.49
CA LEU A 97 1.11 -28.17 4.67
C LEU A 97 -0.21 -28.37 5.40
N PRO A 98 -0.24 -28.39 6.75
CA PRO A 98 -1.50 -28.38 7.48
C PRO A 98 -2.38 -27.19 7.08
N VAL A 99 -3.70 -27.41 6.97
CA VAL A 99 -4.70 -26.36 6.67
C VAL A 99 -4.53 -25.11 7.55
N SER A 100 -4.22 -25.31 8.85
CA SER A 100 -3.97 -24.23 9.80
C SER A 100 -2.75 -23.38 9.44
N GLU A 101 -1.70 -23.98 8.88
CA GLU A 101 -0.50 -23.29 8.45
C GLU A 101 -0.72 -22.53 7.14
N VAL A 102 -1.38 -23.16 6.17
CA VAL A 102 -1.78 -22.46 4.92
C VAL A 102 -2.63 -21.24 5.26
N ALA A 103 -3.59 -21.39 6.17
CA ALA A 103 -4.41 -20.28 6.64
C ALA A 103 -3.57 -19.19 7.33
N ARG A 104 -2.61 -19.56 8.19
CA ARG A 104 -1.72 -18.61 8.86
C ARG A 104 -0.88 -17.84 7.85
N TRP A 105 -0.33 -18.54 6.86
CA TRP A 105 0.48 -17.97 5.79
C TRP A 105 -0.32 -16.98 4.95
N PHE A 106 -1.51 -17.37 4.47
CA PHE A 106 -2.37 -16.48 3.68
C PHE A 106 -2.79 -15.23 4.45
N ARG A 107 -3.09 -15.35 5.75
CA ARG A 107 -3.35 -14.17 6.60
C ARG A 107 -2.13 -13.27 6.72
N ALA A 108 -0.93 -13.84 6.87
CA ALA A 108 0.30 -13.05 6.98
C ALA A 108 0.54 -12.19 5.73
N MET A 109 0.27 -12.71 4.53
CA MET A 109 0.44 -11.94 3.28
C MET A 109 -0.77 -11.07 2.91
N GLY A 110 -1.82 -11.03 3.73
CA GLY A 110 -3.02 -10.22 3.46
C GLY A 110 -4.02 -10.83 2.48
N ARG A 111 -3.81 -12.07 2.01
CA ARG A 111 -4.75 -12.77 1.10
C ARG A 111 -6.10 -13.11 1.75
N GLY A 112 -6.11 -13.25 3.07
CA GLY A 112 -7.27 -13.68 3.84
C GLY A 112 -7.58 -15.18 3.70
N VAL A 113 -8.63 -15.64 4.40
CA VAL A 113 -9.08 -17.04 4.37
C VAL A 113 -10.61 -17.04 4.40
N SER A 114 -11.25 -17.46 3.30
CA SER A 114 -12.68 -17.74 3.25
C SER A 114 -13.02 -19.05 3.98
N SER A 115 -14.31 -19.36 4.17
CA SER A 115 -14.76 -20.64 4.72
C SER A 115 -14.06 -21.81 4.04
N THR A 116 -13.64 -22.82 4.81
CA THR A 116 -12.73 -23.87 4.29
C THR A 116 -13.34 -24.66 3.14
N THR A 117 -14.67 -24.75 3.08
CA THR A 117 -15.42 -25.57 2.12
C THR A 117 -15.66 -24.93 0.75
N SER A 118 -15.45 -23.63 0.58
CA SER A 118 -15.64 -22.95 -0.72
C SER A 118 -14.37 -22.99 -1.56
N ALA A 119 -14.51 -23.34 -2.84
CA ALA A 119 -13.41 -23.34 -3.80
C ALA A 119 -13.10 -21.90 -4.26
N ASP A 120 -12.49 -21.12 -3.36
CA ASP A 120 -12.25 -19.69 -3.57
C ASP A 120 -10.81 -19.38 -3.99
N PHE A 121 -9.89 -20.34 -3.88
CA PHE A 121 -8.46 -20.11 -4.08
C PHE A 121 -8.02 -20.45 -5.50
N SER A 122 -7.10 -19.68 -6.07
CA SER A 122 -6.57 -19.87 -7.42
C SER A 122 -5.31 -20.75 -7.43
N ARG A 123 -4.75 -20.98 -8.63
CA ARG A 123 -3.47 -21.66 -8.78
C ARG A 123 -2.31 -20.84 -8.20
N GLU A 124 -2.41 -19.52 -8.24
CA GLU A 124 -1.45 -18.60 -7.64
C GLU A 124 -1.46 -18.72 -6.13
N ASP A 125 -2.63 -18.93 -5.50
CA ASP A 125 -2.73 -19.23 -4.07
C ASP A 125 -2.05 -20.57 -3.72
N LEU A 126 -2.18 -21.60 -4.57
CA LEU A 126 -1.44 -22.85 -4.39
C LEU A 126 0.08 -22.63 -4.51
N ARG A 127 0.54 -21.86 -5.50
CA ARG A 127 1.97 -21.49 -5.61
C ARG A 127 2.45 -20.75 -4.38
N LEU A 128 1.61 -19.87 -3.84
CA LEU A 128 1.93 -19.11 -2.63
C LEU A 128 2.16 -20.03 -1.42
N ALA A 129 1.38 -21.09 -1.27
CA ALA A 129 1.63 -22.12 -0.25
C ALA A 129 2.93 -22.90 -0.51
N GLN A 130 3.27 -23.18 -1.78
CA GLN A 130 4.51 -23.86 -2.16
C GLN A 130 5.76 -23.02 -1.85
N VAL A 131 5.69 -21.68 -1.98
CA VAL A 131 6.79 -20.78 -1.59
C VAL A 131 7.16 -20.94 -0.11
N LEU A 132 6.19 -21.18 0.78
CA LEU A 132 6.50 -21.44 2.20
C LEU A 132 7.30 -22.75 2.38
N VAL A 133 7.01 -23.77 1.57
CA VAL A 133 7.77 -25.03 1.57
C VAL A 133 9.21 -24.78 1.10
N GLU A 134 9.39 -23.98 0.05
CA GLU A 134 10.71 -23.60 -0.46
C GLU A 134 11.53 -22.83 0.58
N TYR A 135 10.93 -21.85 1.27
CA TYR A 135 11.62 -21.11 2.33
C TYR A 135 12.10 -22.01 3.48
N ARG A 136 11.29 -23.01 3.86
CA ARG A 136 11.70 -23.98 4.89
C ARG A 136 12.85 -24.88 4.43
N GLN A 137 12.87 -25.27 3.16
CA GLN A 137 13.97 -26.07 2.59
C GLN A 137 15.30 -25.30 2.58
N LEU A 138 15.25 -23.98 2.52
CA LEU A 138 16.43 -23.11 2.62
C LEU A 138 16.94 -22.95 4.07
N GLY A 139 16.26 -23.51 5.07
CA GLY A 139 16.67 -23.43 6.48
C GLY A 139 16.52 -22.03 7.08
N LEU A 140 15.70 -21.17 6.48
CA LEU A 140 15.42 -19.83 6.98
C LEU A 140 14.56 -19.88 8.24
N ASP A 141 14.77 -18.91 9.14
CA ASP A 141 13.99 -18.78 10.37
C ASP A 141 12.51 -18.51 10.08
N GLU A 142 11.64 -19.35 10.65
CA GLU A 142 10.21 -19.31 10.40
C GLU A 142 9.57 -18.02 10.94
N GLU A 143 10.02 -17.54 12.10
CA GLU A 143 9.51 -16.27 12.66
C GLU A 143 9.87 -15.10 11.73
N GLY A 144 11.11 -15.06 11.23
CA GLY A 144 11.59 -14.08 10.25
C GLY A 144 10.83 -14.12 8.92
N ILE A 145 10.52 -15.31 8.39
CA ILE A 145 9.72 -15.46 7.16
C ILE A 145 8.31 -14.88 7.35
N PHE A 146 7.63 -15.25 8.45
CA PHE A 146 6.28 -14.75 8.73
C PHE A 146 6.27 -13.25 9.06
N ALA A 147 7.32 -12.71 9.68
CA ALA A 147 7.48 -11.27 9.86
C ALA A 147 7.63 -10.54 8.52
N SER A 148 8.50 -11.05 7.64
CA SER A 148 8.74 -10.48 6.31
C SER A 148 7.47 -10.50 5.43
N ALA A 149 6.75 -11.62 5.44
CA ALA A 149 5.49 -11.75 4.71
C ALA A 149 4.43 -10.73 5.17
N ARG A 150 4.34 -10.45 6.48
CA ARG A 150 3.45 -9.41 7.02
C ARG A 150 3.84 -8.00 6.59
N ILE A 151 5.13 -7.72 6.51
CA ILE A 151 5.62 -6.41 6.05
C ILE A 151 5.24 -6.22 4.57
N LEU A 152 5.57 -7.19 3.73
CA LEU A 152 5.21 -7.17 2.32
C LEU A 152 3.71 -7.04 2.12
N GLY A 153 2.92 -7.89 2.79
CA GLY A 153 1.45 -7.87 2.70
C GLY A 153 0.84 -6.53 3.06
N ARG A 154 1.32 -5.86 4.12
CA ARG A 154 0.83 -4.52 4.51
C ARG A 154 1.17 -3.44 3.48
N ASN A 155 2.37 -3.47 2.90
CA ASN A 155 2.78 -2.49 1.89
C ASN A 155 2.06 -2.70 0.55
N LEU A 156 1.75 -3.96 0.19
CA LEU A 156 0.96 -4.29 -0.99
C LEU A 156 -0.46 -3.71 -0.94
N TRP A 157 -1.07 -3.57 0.25
CA TRP A 157 -2.38 -2.91 0.39
C TRP A 157 -2.36 -1.46 -0.06
N ALA A 158 -1.33 -0.69 0.29
CA ALA A 158 -1.22 0.70 -0.15
C ALA A 158 -1.13 0.82 -1.69
N ILE A 159 -0.46 -0.13 -2.35
CA ILE A 159 -0.41 -0.20 -3.81
C ILE A 159 -1.78 -0.58 -4.39
N ALA A 160 -2.46 -1.54 -3.78
CA ALA A 160 -3.79 -1.97 -4.21
C ALA A 160 -4.81 -0.82 -4.12
N ASP A 161 -4.82 -0.06 -3.01
CA ASP A 161 -5.71 1.08 -2.81
C ASP A 161 -5.48 2.18 -3.87
N ALA A 162 -4.20 2.46 -4.18
CA ALA A 162 -3.84 3.43 -5.21
C ALA A 162 -4.33 3.01 -6.61
N VAL A 163 -4.22 1.73 -6.96
CA VAL A 163 -4.73 1.20 -8.22
C VAL A 163 -6.25 1.16 -8.25
N GLU A 164 -6.89 0.78 -7.14
CA GLU A 164 -8.36 0.73 -7.02
C GLU A 164 -8.99 2.09 -7.27
N SER A 165 -8.42 3.16 -6.70
CA SER A 165 -8.86 4.54 -6.94
C SER A 165 -8.87 4.92 -8.43
N VAL A 166 -7.77 4.66 -9.14
CA VAL A 166 -7.65 4.94 -10.58
C VAL A 166 -8.62 4.10 -11.41
N VAL A 167 -8.80 2.82 -11.03
CA VAL A 167 -9.73 1.91 -11.69
C VAL A 167 -11.17 2.40 -11.49
N ASP A 168 -11.55 2.77 -10.28
CA ASP A 168 -12.91 3.18 -9.95
C ASP A 168 -13.29 4.51 -10.62
N GLU A 169 -12.37 5.47 -10.66
CA GLU A 169 -12.54 6.72 -11.41
C GLU A 169 -12.82 6.44 -12.90
N ARG A 170 -12.02 5.55 -13.52
CA ARG A 170 -12.17 5.20 -14.94
C ARG A 170 -13.47 4.45 -15.22
N LEU A 171 -13.86 3.52 -14.36
CA LEU A 171 -15.11 2.78 -14.52
C LEU A 171 -16.33 3.68 -14.32
N SER A 172 -16.26 4.61 -13.37
CA SER A 172 -17.33 5.57 -13.11
C SER A 172 -17.51 6.60 -14.23
N ALA A 173 -16.45 6.94 -14.96
CA ALA A 173 -16.54 7.79 -16.15
C ALA A 173 -17.19 7.08 -17.35
N GLU A 174 -17.15 5.75 -17.40
CA GLU A 174 -17.55 4.93 -18.56
C GLU A 174 -18.69 3.94 -18.21
N VAL A 175 -19.62 4.35 -17.34
CA VAL A 175 -20.72 3.49 -16.85
C VAL A 175 -21.58 2.92 -17.99
N ASP A 176 -21.77 3.69 -19.06
CA ASP A 176 -22.52 3.27 -20.25
C ASP A 176 -21.74 2.32 -21.16
N HIS A 177 -20.42 2.20 -20.96
CA HIS A 177 -19.49 1.39 -21.73
C HIS A 177 -18.73 0.38 -20.86
N PRO A 178 -19.44 -0.57 -20.21
CA PRO A 178 -18.83 -1.53 -19.28
C PRO A 178 -17.78 -2.44 -19.94
N GLU A 179 -17.77 -2.57 -21.27
CA GLU A 179 -16.72 -3.23 -22.04
C GLU A 179 -15.32 -2.63 -21.85
N VAL A 180 -15.22 -1.34 -21.47
CA VAL A 180 -13.94 -0.69 -21.12
C VAL A 180 -13.21 -1.46 -20.02
N ALA A 181 -13.93 -2.12 -19.12
CA ALA A 181 -13.37 -2.95 -18.05
C ALA A 181 -12.47 -4.09 -18.57
N LEU A 182 -12.73 -4.65 -19.76
CA LEU A 182 -11.88 -5.73 -20.33
C LEU A 182 -10.53 -5.20 -20.80
N ARG A 183 -10.52 -4.01 -21.40
CA ARG A 183 -9.29 -3.33 -21.79
C ARG A 183 -8.50 -2.93 -20.54
N LEU A 184 -9.18 -2.34 -19.56
CA LEU A 184 -8.59 -1.97 -18.29
C LEU A 184 -7.99 -3.18 -17.55
N ALA A 185 -8.66 -4.35 -17.57
CA ALA A 185 -8.11 -5.58 -17.00
C ALA A 185 -6.76 -5.95 -17.61
N THR A 186 -6.63 -5.85 -18.94
CA THR A 186 -5.39 -6.16 -19.67
C THR A 186 -4.28 -5.16 -19.31
N GLU A 187 -4.62 -3.88 -19.20
CA GLU A 187 -3.70 -2.82 -18.79
C GLU A 187 -3.22 -3.02 -17.34
N VAL A 188 -4.15 -3.32 -16.42
CA VAL A 188 -3.84 -3.62 -15.02
C VAL A 188 -2.92 -4.83 -14.90
N SER A 189 -3.22 -5.93 -15.58
CA SER A 189 -2.33 -7.12 -15.56
C SER A 189 -0.91 -6.79 -16.03
N ARG A 190 -0.78 -6.02 -17.11
CA ARG A 190 0.52 -5.58 -17.62
C ARG A 190 1.26 -4.68 -16.63
N LEU A 191 0.55 -3.75 -15.99
CA LEU A 191 1.13 -2.88 -14.97
C LEU A 191 1.64 -3.69 -13.77
N VAL A 192 0.86 -4.67 -13.29
CA VAL A 192 1.27 -5.56 -12.20
C VAL A 192 2.56 -6.31 -12.54
N GLU A 193 2.70 -6.83 -13.76
CA GLU A 193 3.93 -7.53 -14.21
C GLU A 193 5.17 -6.62 -14.24
N ILE A 194 5.00 -5.38 -14.70
CA ILE A 194 6.08 -4.38 -14.72
C ILE A 194 6.50 -4.04 -13.28
N GLN A 195 5.52 -3.77 -12.41
CA GLN A 195 5.78 -3.43 -11.01
C GLN A 195 6.45 -4.59 -10.26
N ALA A 196 6.03 -5.83 -10.51
CA ALA A 196 6.66 -7.02 -9.93
C ALA A 196 8.13 -7.12 -10.36
N SER A 197 8.45 -6.81 -11.62
CA SER A 197 9.82 -6.84 -12.13
C SER A 197 10.71 -5.76 -11.51
N ILE A 198 10.19 -4.55 -11.35
CA ILE A 198 10.87 -3.45 -10.65
C ILE A 198 11.13 -3.83 -9.19
N LEU A 199 10.12 -4.36 -8.50
CA LEU A 199 10.25 -4.80 -7.12
C LEU A 199 11.30 -5.90 -6.97
N ALA A 200 11.29 -6.89 -7.86
CA ALA A 200 12.29 -7.96 -7.86
C ALA A 200 13.72 -7.40 -8.02
N TYR A 201 13.92 -6.44 -8.93
CA TYR A 201 15.21 -5.78 -9.13
C TYR A 201 15.65 -4.99 -7.90
N VAL A 202 14.79 -4.15 -7.32
CA VAL A 202 15.11 -3.33 -6.14
C VAL A 202 15.44 -4.21 -4.93
N LEU A 203 14.68 -5.29 -4.73
CA LEU A 203 14.97 -6.26 -3.66
C LEU A 203 16.31 -6.95 -3.89
N ALA A 204 16.59 -7.43 -5.09
CA ALA A 204 17.87 -8.07 -5.42
C ALA A 204 19.05 -7.13 -5.15
N ASN A 205 18.97 -5.89 -5.61
CA ASN A 205 19.99 -4.87 -5.37
C ASN A 205 20.18 -4.59 -3.86
N ARG A 206 19.09 -4.50 -3.09
CA ARG A 206 19.19 -4.29 -1.64
C ARG A 206 19.77 -5.51 -0.91
N PHE A 207 19.45 -6.72 -1.35
CA PHE A 207 20.05 -7.94 -0.81
C PHE A 207 21.56 -8.00 -1.08
N GLU A 208 22.00 -7.63 -2.28
CA GLU A 208 23.43 -7.56 -2.62
C GLU A 208 24.18 -6.63 -1.65
N LEU A 209 23.64 -5.43 -1.40
CA LEU A 209 24.20 -4.47 -0.45
C LEU A 209 24.24 -4.95 1.02
N LEU A 210 23.31 -5.84 1.42
CA LEU A 210 23.26 -6.37 2.78
C LEU A 210 24.15 -7.61 2.99
N VAL A 211 24.35 -8.42 1.94
CA VAL A 211 25.12 -9.66 1.99
C VAL A 211 26.60 -9.41 1.69
N PHE A 212 26.91 -8.42 0.86
CA PHE A 212 28.27 -8.00 0.52
C PHE A 212 28.47 -6.53 0.90
N PRO A 213 28.50 -6.20 2.21
CA PRO A 213 28.79 -4.83 2.62
C PRO A 213 30.20 -4.47 2.14
N ASP A 214 30.31 -3.47 1.26
CA ASP A 214 31.58 -2.79 1.03
C ASP A 214 32.03 -2.23 2.40
N ASN A 215 33.22 -2.63 2.84
CA ASN A 215 33.77 -2.32 4.17
C ASN A 215 33.86 -0.81 4.49
N ASP A 216 33.62 0.07 3.50
CA ASP A 216 33.61 1.54 3.65
C ASP A 216 32.21 2.14 3.84
N THR A 217 31.13 1.36 3.76
CA THR A 217 29.77 1.83 4.04
C THR A 217 29.30 1.36 5.41
N THR A 218 29.32 2.26 6.38
CA THR A 218 28.73 2.08 7.72
C THR A 218 27.19 2.00 7.69
N ASP A 219 26.59 1.38 6.66
CA ASP A 219 25.14 1.17 6.55
C ASP A 219 24.70 -0.16 7.19
N SER A 220 25.41 -0.59 8.24
CA SER A 220 24.92 -1.67 9.09
C SER A 220 23.65 -1.16 9.78
N ALA A 221 22.54 -1.84 9.55
CA ALA A 221 21.33 -1.74 10.37
C ALA A 221 21.62 -2.31 11.77
N THR A 222 22.60 -1.74 12.46
CA THR A 222 22.94 -2.08 13.83
C THR A 222 22.02 -1.29 14.74
N THR A 223 21.30 -2.02 15.59
CA THR A 223 20.83 -1.52 16.88
C THR A 223 21.82 -0.48 17.42
N GLY A 224 21.41 0.78 17.47
CA GLY A 224 22.35 1.86 17.67
C GLY A 224 21.67 3.21 17.85
N ASP A 225 22.50 4.16 18.23
CA ASP A 225 22.09 5.55 18.34
C ASP A 225 21.79 6.13 16.95
N ILE A 226 20.63 6.76 16.78
CA ILE A 226 20.19 7.36 15.52
C ILE A 226 19.52 8.71 15.79
N ALA A 227 19.58 9.60 14.79
CA ALA A 227 18.81 10.84 14.78
C ALA A 227 17.40 10.52 14.29
N VAL A 228 16.38 10.96 15.01
CA VAL A 228 14.96 10.83 14.62
C VAL A 228 14.33 12.21 14.58
N CYS A 229 13.65 12.52 13.48
CA CYS A 229 12.91 13.77 13.31
C CYS A 229 11.44 13.48 12.99
N PHE A 230 10.55 14.25 13.64
CA PHE A 230 9.19 14.45 13.19
C PHE A 230 9.05 15.90 12.74
N ALA A 231 8.56 16.14 11.53
CA ALA A 231 8.20 17.47 11.03
C ALA A 231 6.73 17.47 10.64
N ASP A 232 5.98 18.49 11.05
CA ASP A 232 4.52 18.50 11.01
C ASP A 232 3.98 19.87 10.58
N MET A 233 2.81 19.88 9.93
CA MET A 233 2.16 21.11 9.43
C MET A 233 1.37 21.79 10.55
N VAL A 234 1.70 23.04 10.84
CA VAL A 234 1.01 23.82 11.86
C VAL A 234 -0.47 23.99 11.50
N GLY A 235 -1.34 23.68 12.45
CA GLY A 235 -2.77 23.98 12.35
C GLY A 235 -3.52 23.07 11.38
N PHE A 236 -2.91 21.98 10.91
CA PHE A 236 -3.58 21.02 10.03
C PHE A 236 -4.85 20.43 10.65
N THR A 237 -4.86 20.21 11.97
CA THR A 237 -6.07 19.74 12.67
C THR A 237 -7.22 20.73 12.57
N SER A 238 -6.94 22.04 12.69
CA SER A 238 -7.94 23.10 12.52
C SER A 238 -8.32 23.31 11.05
N LEU A 239 -7.37 23.15 10.13
CA LEU A 239 -7.62 23.07 8.69
C LEU A 239 -8.53 21.89 8.36
N GLY A 240 -8.42 20.77 9.07
CA GLY A 240 -9.26 19.60 8.89
C GLY A 240 -10.75 19.83 9.17
N GLU A 241 -11.09 20.84 9.97
CA GLU A 241 -12.48 21.22 10.26
C GLU A 241 -13.06 22.17 9.20
N ALA A 242 -12.22 22.88 8.44
CA ALA A 242 -12.62 23.90 7.47
C ALA A 242 -12.39 23.50 6.01
N ALA A 243 -11.41 22.64 5.74
CA ALA A 243 -11.02 22.19 4.42
C ALA A 243 -11.70 20.86 4.07
N THR A 244 -11.87 20.62 2.77
CA THR A 244 -12.37 19.35 2.25
C THR A 244 -11.33 18.23 2.41
N PRO A 245 -11.73 16.95 2.50
CA PRO A 245 -10.79 15.83 2.55
C PRO A 245 -9.81 15.81 1.37
N THR A 246 -10.23 16.26 0.19
CA THR A 246 -9.40 16.36 -1.01
C THR A 246 -8.31 17.41 -0.87
N GLU A 247 -8.61 18.58 -0.31
CA GLU A 247 -7.62 19.64 -0.07
C GLU A 247 -6.57 19.20 0.96
N LEU A 248 -6.99 18.50 2.01
CA LEU A 248 -6.06 17.93 3.00
C LEU A 248 -5.14 16.88 2.39
N ALA A 249 -5.68 15.99 1.54
CA ALA A 249 -4.89 14.99 0.84
C ALA A 249 -3.84 15.63 -0.09
N GLN A 250 -4.20 16.69 -0.81
CA GLN A 250 -3.27 17.43 -1.66
C GLN A 250 -2.15 18.10 -0.86
N LEU A 251 -2.44 18.65 0.33
CA LEU A 251 -1.40 19.21 1.20
C LEU A 251 -0.43 18.14 1.70
N ALA A 252 -0.95 16.99 2.13
CA ALA A 252 -0.13 15.86 2.56
C ALA A 252 0.74 15.31 1.42
N GLU A 253 0.19 15.15 0.22
CA GLU A 253 0.93 14.72 -0.98
C GLU A 253 2.06 15.70 -1.33
N ARG A 254 1.82 17.00 -1.23
CA ARG A 254 2.85 18.01 -1.50
C ARG A 254 3.97 18.00 -0.47
N LEU A 255 3.65 17.79 0.81
CA LEU A 255 4.66 17.61 1.85
C LEU A 255 5.48 16.33 1.62
N ASP A 256 4.82 15.23 1.26
CA ASP A 256 5.46 13.96 0.92
C ASP A 256 6.46 14.13 -0.24
N ARG A 257 6.06 14.82 -1.31
CA ARG A 257 6.92 15.15 -2.44
C ARG A 257 8.12 16.01 -2.04
N VAL A 258 7.88 17.12 -1.32
CA VAL A 258 8.96 18.01 -0.84
C VAL A 258 9.96 17.26 0.04
N THR A 259 9.46 16.34 0.87
CA THR A 259 10.29 15.51 1.74
C THR A 259 11.11 14.52 0.93
N THR A 260 10.48 13.82 -0.02
CA THR A 260 11.13 12.86 -0.91
C THR A 260 12.26 13.51 -1.72
N ASP A 261 12.03 14.69 -2.28
CA ASP A 261 13.02 15.42 -3.09
C ASP A 261 14.22 15.92 -2.25
N ALA A 262 13.99 16.23 -0.97
CA ALA A 262 15.03 16.72 -0.06
C ALA A 262 15.92 15.60 0.52
N VAL A 263 15.40 14.37 0.59
CA VAL A 263 16.05 13.23 1.25
C VAL A 263 17.13 12.63 0.34
N GLN A 264 18.31 12.44 0.92
CA GLN A 264 19.46 11.78 0.29
C GLN A 264 20.14 10.89 1.33
N PRO A 265 20.75 9.76 0.93
CA PRO A 265 21.57 8.97 1.86
C PRO A 265 22.58 9.84 2.61
N PRO A 266 22.80 9.60 3.93
CA PRO A 266 22.27 8.51 4.75
C PRO A 266 20.92 8.82 5.43
N VAL A 267 20.20 9.88 5.04
CA VAL A 267 18.86 10.17 5.57
C VAL A 267 17.83 9.23 4.94
N ARG A 268 16.91 8.72 5.75
CA ARG A 268 15.80 7.87 5.30
C ARG A 268 14.47 8.52 5.65
N PHE A 269 13.60 8.65 4.66
CA PHE A 269 12.19 8.96 4.86
C PHE A 269 11.48 7.67 5.26
N VAL A 270 11.03 7.58 6.51
CA VAL A 270 10.46 6.35 7.05
C VAL A 270 8.99 6.21 6.65
N LYS A 271 8.19 7.24 6.94
CA LYS A 271 6.73 7.24 6.71
C LYS A 271 6.14 8.63 6.87
N THR A 272 4.94 8.81 6.33
CA THR A 272 4.00 9.86 6.71
C THR A 272 3.09 9.37 7.85
N VAL A 273 2.66 10.29 8.72
CA VAL A 273 1.66 10.06 9.76
C VAL A 273 0.68 11.22 9.70
N GLY A 274 -0.33 11.09 8.83
CA GLY A 274 -1.22 12.20 8.50
C GLY A 274 -0.44 13.31 7.78
N ASP A 275 -0.34 14.45 8.44
CA ASP A 275 0.37 15.67 8.04
C ASP A 275 1.82 15.75 8.52
N ALA A 276 2.25 14.79 9.33
CA ALA A 276 3.63 14.70 9.79
C ALA A 276 4.47 13.75 8.93
N VAL A 277 5.75 14.06 8.77
CA VAL A 277 6.76 13.18 8.18
C VAL A 277 7.76 12.72 9.24
N MET A 278 8.14 11.44 9.17
CA MET A 278 9.16 10.85 10.03
C MET A 278 10.43 10.55 9.23
N LEU A 279 11.54 11.14 9.68
CA LEU A 279 12.86 11.01 9.07
C LEU A 279 13.85 10.45 10.09
N ILE A 280 14.83 9.68 9.61
CA ILE A 280 15.91 9.17 10.46
C ILE A 280 17.26 9.27 9.75
N SER A 281 18.34 9.31 10.51
CA SER A 281 19.69 9.13 9.95
C SER A 281 20.70 8.73 11.01
N PRO A 282 21.67 7.86 10.69
CA PRO A 282 22.85 7.66 11.55
C PRO A 282 23.77 8.90 11.58
N ASP A 283 23.60 9.86 10.65
CA ASP A 283 24.34 11.13 10.66
C ASP A 283 23.41 12.27 11.15
N PRO A 284 23.64 12.80 12.37
CA PRO A 284 22.93 13.96 12.92
C PRO A 284 22.94 15.18 11.99
N ASN A 285 24.08 15.48 11.37
CA ASN A 285 24.28 16.67 10.55
C ASN A 285 23.53 16.54 9.22
N ALA A 286 23.57 15.35 8.60
CA ALA A 286 22.78 15.07 7.41
C ALA A 286 21.27 15.24 7.69
N LEU A 287 20.76 14.68 8.81
CA LEU A 287 19.35 14.84 9.15
C LEU A 287 18.98 16.32 9.36
N ALA A 288 19.77 17.04 10.16
CA ALA A 288 19.53 18.47 10.44
C ALA A 288 19.49 19.32 9.16
N ARG A 289 20.45 19.12 8.25
CA ARG A 289 20.47 19.82 6.94
C ARG A 289 19.26 19.46 6.09
N THR A 290 18.86 18.20 6.04
CA THR A 290 17.68 17.76 5.28
C THR A 290 16.41 18.40 5.83
N VAL A 291 16.23 18.45 7.15
CA VAL A 291 15.05 19.10 7.76
C VAL A 291 15.02 20.60 7.44
N LEU A 292 16.16 21.29 7.50
CA LEU A 292 16.23 22.70 7.09
C LEU A 292 15.88 22.91 5.61
N LYS A 293 16.32 22.00 4.72
CA LYS A 293 15.93 22.01 3.30
C LYS A 293 14.43 21.81 3.11
N ILE A 294 13.83 20.87 3.83
CA ILE A 294 12.37 20.62 3.81
C ILE A 294 11.61 21.89 4.20
N PHE A 295 12.01 22.57 5.27
CA PHE A 295 11.38 23.82 5.71
C PHE A 295 11.50 24.92 4.64
N ALA A 296 12.65 25.03 3.98
CA ALA A 296 12.84 26.00 2.90
C ALA A 296 11.97 25.68 1.67
N ALA A 297 11.93 24.41 1.26
CA ALA A 297 11.13 23.96 0.14
C ALA A 297 9.63 24.06 0.41
N ALA A 298 9.17 23.75 1.63
CA ALA A 298 7.78 23.91 2.04
C ALA A 298 7.30 25.35 1.93
N ARG A 299 8.15 26.34 2.32
CA ARG A 299 7.85 27.76 2.12
C ARG A 299 7.75 28.14 0.64
N THR A 300 8.67 27.66 -0.20
CA THR A 300 8.63 27.89 -1.65
C THR A 300 7.37 27.33 -2.27
N GLU A 301 6.96 26.14 -1.82
CA GLU A 301 5.72 25.48 -2.22
C GLU A 301 4.48 26.08 -1.53
N LYS A 302 4.59 27.13 -0.70
CA LYS A 302 3.44 27.73 0.00
C LYS A 302 2.62 26.70 0.79
N LEU A 303 3.28 25.69 1.37
CA LEU A 303 2.66 24.82 2.35
C LEU A 303 2.41 25.61 3.65
N PRO A 304 1.47 25.16 4.50
CA PRO A 304 1.41 25.60 5.88
C PRO A 304 2.81 25.53 6.52
N SER A 305 3.10 26.50 7.39
CA SER A 305 4.37 26.51 8.14
C SER A 305 4.56 25.19 8.86
N LEU A 306 5.81 24.73 8.93
CA LEU A 306 6.17 23.49 9.60
C LEU A 306 6.67 23.77 11.02
N HIS A 307 6.56 22.77 11.89
CA HIS A 307 7.34 22.68 13.12
C HIS A 307 7.98 21.31 13.20
N ALA A 308 9.11 21.19 13.90
CA ALA A 308 9.81 19.90 13.96
C ALA A 308 10.49 19.67 15.30
N GLY A 309 10.63 18.38 15.63
CA GLY A 309 11.37 17.91 16.78
C GLY A 309 12.36 16.83 16.39
N ILE A 310 13.62 17.01 16.78
CA ILE A 310 14.71 16.06 16.54
C ILE A 310 15.25 15.56 17.87
N ALA A 311 15.43 14.25 17.98
CA ALA A 311 16.11 13.63 19.11
C ALA A 311 17.20 12.68 18.63
N TRP A 312 18.24 12.53 19.44
CA TRP A 312 19.31 11.56 19.20
C TRP A 312 19.36 10.50 20.31
N GLY A 313 19.50 9.24 19.93
CA GLY A 313 19.76 8.15 20.87
C GLY A 313 19.31 6.80 20.35
N PRO A 314 19.20 5.78 21.21
CA PRO A 314 18.96 4.40 20.78
C PRO A 314 17.55 4.22 20.21
N ALA A 315 17.47 3.65 19.01
CA ALA A 315 16.22 3.19 18.42
C ALA A 315 16.43 1.86 17.67
N LEU A 316 15.34 1.12 17.50
CA LEU A 316 15.35 -0.22 16.90
C LEU A 316 14.48 -0.23 15.63
N PRO A 317 14.99 -0.77 14.51
CA PRO A 317 14.14 -1.04 13.36
C PRO A 317 13.09 -2.10 13.72
N SER A 318 11.84 -1.87 13.31
CA SER A 318 10.73 -2.79 13.55
C SER A 318 9.78 -2.79 12.36
N ALA A 319 9.84 -3.85 11.56
CA ALA A 319 8.87 -4.14 10.51
C ALA A 319 8.59 -3.00 9.51
N GLY A 320 9.63 -2.30 9.07
CA GLY A 320 9.54 -1.14 8.18
C GLY A 320 9.41 0.22 8.89
N ASP A 321 9.37 0.21 10.23
CA ASP A 321 9.24 1.38 11.10
C ASP A 321 10.38 1.40 12.14
N TRP A 322 10.33 2.33 13.09
CA TRP A 322 11.29 2.44 14.20
C TRP A 322 10.59 2.58 15.54
N ILE A 323 11.09 1.86 16.54
CA ILE A 323 10.59 1.91 17.91
C ILE A 323 11.71 2.29 18.88
N GLY A 324 11.37 3.06 19.92
CA GLY A 324 12.34 3.41 20.95
C GLY A 324 11.99 4.68 21.69
N ARG A 325 12.72 4.93 22.78
CA ARG A 325 12.58 6.14 23.59
C ARG A 325 12.91 7.40 22.78
N THR A 326 13.85 7.31 21.83
CA THR A 326 14.24 8.41 20.94
C THR A 326 13.11 8.80 19.99
N VAL A 327 12.43 7.81 19.40
CA VAL A 327 11.27 8.06 18.52
C VAL A 327 10.16 8.79 19.28
N ASN A 328 9.84 8.31 20.48
CA ASN A 328 8.85 8.95 21.35
C ASN A 328 9.29 10.37 21.74
N LEU A 329 10.58 10.56 22.06
CA LEU A 329 11.11 11.86 22.44
C LEU A 329 11.01 12.87 21.28
N ALA A 330 11.45 12.51 20.07
CA ALA A 330 11.36 13.36 18.89
C ALA A 330 9.92 13.80 18.61
N SER A 331 8.95 12.86 18.71
CA SER A 331 7.52 13.18 18.58
C SER A 331 7.04 14.18 19.63
N ARG A 332 7.47 14.05 20.90
CA ARG A 332 7.10 14.97 21.98
C ARG A 332 7.76 16.35 21.83
N ILE A 333 8.99 16.39 21.34
CA ILE A 333 9.68 17.64 21.03
C ILE A 333 8.96 18.38 19.90
N SER A 334 8.56 17.67 18.84
CA SER A 334 7.82 18.27 17.73
C SER A 334 6.51 18.88 18.22
N ALA A 335 5.78 18.18 19.09
CA ALA A 335 4.50 18.65 19.62
C ALA A 335 4.58 19.94 20.47
N VAL A 336 5.76 20.32 20.99
CA VAL A 336 5.96 21.58 21.72
C VAL A 336 6.67 22.65 20.90
N ALA A 337 7.12 22.31 19.69
CA ALA A 337 7.75 23.23 18.77
C ALA A 337 6.71 24.23 18.24
N LYS A 338 7.11 25.51 18.17
CA LYS A 338 6.28 26.58 17.61
C LYS A 338 6.38 26.57 16.08
N THR A 339 5.49 27.32 15.43
CA THR A 339 5.52 27.61 13.99
C THR A 339 6.90 28.03 13.50
N ASP A 340 7.36 27.40 12.42
CA ASP A 340 8.69 27.61 11.79
C ASP A 340 9.88 27.37 12.73
N VAL A 341 9.68 26.58 13.80
CA VAL A 341 10.75 26.22 14.75
C VAL A 341 11.08 24.74 14.63
N ILE A 342 12.38 24.46 14.51
CA ILE A 342 12.96 23.13 14.69
C ILE A 342 13.59 23.08 16.08
N LEU A 343 13.08 22.21 16.94
CA LEU A 343 13.64 21.97 18.27
C LEU A 343 14.44 20.67 18.28
N VAL A 344 15.54 20.67 19.03
CA VAL A 344 16.40 19.49 19.23
C VAL A 344 16.67 19.28 20.72
N ASP A 345 16.89 18.03 21.12
CA ASP A 345 17.37 17.72 22.47
C ASP A 345 18.88 17.97 22.63
N GLU A 346 19.34 17.94 23.88
CA GLU A 346 20.75 18.14 24.21
C GLU A 346 21.67 17.10 23.54
N ALA A 347 21.22 15.83 23.45
CA ALA A 347 21.99 14.76 22.84
C ALA A 347 22.24 15.00 21.35
N MET A 348 21.22 15.51 20.63
CA MET A 348 21.33 15.92 19.25
C MET A 348 22.24 17.14 19.12
N ARG A 349 22.01 18.20 19.92
CA ARG A 349 22.82 19.42 19.91
C ARG A 349 24.31 19.14 20.01
N ASN A 350 24.71 18.25 20.93
CA ASN A 350 26.11 17.92 21.18
C ASN A 350 26.82 17.20 20.01
N ARG A 351 26.08 16.80 18.98
CA ARG A 351 26.60 16.10 17.80
C ARG A 351 26.54 16.92 16.51
N LEU A 352 25.97 18.11 16.57
CA LEU A 352 25.89 19.00 15.43
C LEU A 352 27.21 19.76 15.26
N ASP A 353 27.61 19.94 14.01
CA ASP A 353 28.73 20.79 13.64
C ASP A 353 28.31 22.26 13.78
N GLY A 354 28.87 22.90 14.81
CA GLY A 354 28.63 24.31 15.13
C GLY A 354 29.09 25.29 14.04
N ALA A 355 29.92 24.87 13.08
CA ALA A 355 30.35 25.71 11.97
C ALA A 355 29.23 25.92 10.93
N GLU A 356 28.38 24.92 10.71
CA GLU A 356 27.28 24.95 9.73
C GLU A 356 25.91 25.17 10.39
N LEU A 357 25.75 24.67 11.61
CA LEU A 357 24.46 24.56 12.29
C LEU A 357 24.53 25.23 13.67
N ARG A 358 23.66 26.21 13.88
CA ARG A 358 23.56 26.92 15.16
C ARG A 358 22.42 26.35 15.99
N CYS A 359 22.72 26.07 17.26
CA CYS A 359 21.72 25.69 18.25
C CYS A 359 21.73 26.65 19.44
N GLU A 360 20.59 27.29 19.69
CA GLU A 360 20.39 28.20 20.82
C GLU A 360 19.38 27.63 21.81
N SER A 361 19.56 27.89 23.10
CA SER A 361 18.58 27.44 24.10
C SER A 361 17.20 28.03 23.80
N ALA A 362 16.20 27.16 23.71
CA ALA A 362 14.79 27.52 23.59
C ALA A 362 14.09 27.51 24.96
N GLY A 363 14.81 27.21 26.03
CA GLY A 363 14.30 27.06 27.39
C GLY A 363 13.96 25.62 27.78
N VAL A 364 13.38 25.47 28.97
CA VAL A 364 13.02 24.19 29.57
C VAL A 364 11.55 23.88 29.30
N PHE A 365 11.28 22.68 28.78
CA PHE A 365 9.94 22.21 28.41
C PHE A 365 9.56 20.96 29.20
N ASN A 366 8.30 20.89 29.64
CA ASN A 366 7.73 19.69 30.23
C ASN A 366 7.14 18.81 29.13
N LEU A 367 7.82 17.70 28.82
CA LEU A 367 7.37 16.76 27.78
C LEU A 367 6.51 15.66 28.40
N LYS A 368 5.32 15.41 27.84
CA LYS A 368 4.41 14.36 28.33
C LYS A 368 5.12 13.00 28.37
N GLY A 369 5.17 12.37 29.55
CA GLY A 369 5.83 11.08 29.77
C GLY A 369 7.30 11.18 30.20
N TYR A 370 7.83 12.39 30.37
CA TYR A 370 9.16 12.65 30.91
C TYR A 370 8.98 13.49 32.18
N GLY A 371 9.40 12.95 33.33
CA GLY A 371 9.05 13.49 34.66
C GLY A 371 9.77 14.79 35.06
N GLU A 372 10.81 15.18 34.34
CA GLU A 372 11.58 16.41 34.58
C GLU A 372 11.53 17.31 33.34
N GLY A 373 11.55 18.62 33.58
CA GLY A 373 11.67 19.62 32.52
C GLY A 373 12.99 19.43 31.76
N ARG A 374 12.92 19.45 30.43
CA ARG A 374 14.07 19.25 29.55
C ARG A 374 14.42 20.53 28.82
N GLU A 375 15.69 20.90 28.85
CA GLU A 375 16.17 21.96 27.98
C GLU A 375 16.14 21.50 26.52
N LEU A 376 15.59 22.34 25.65
CA LEU A 376 15.54 22.12 24.21
C LEU A 376 16.26 23.27 23.51
N PHE A 377 16.74 23.01 22.30
CA PHE A 377 17.52 23.97 21.52
C PHE A 377 16.86 24.23 20.17
N ARG A 378 16.77 25.49 19.76
CA ARG A 378 16.33 25.87 18.42
C ARG A 378 17.47 25.65 17.44
N LEU A 379 17.24 24.85 16.41
CA LEU A 379 18.16 24.61 15.30
C LEU A 379 17.95 25.66 14.18
N GLN A 380 19.04 26.24 13.70
CA GLN A 380 19.08 27.19 12.59
C GLN A 380 20.34 26.96 11.74
N THR A 381 20.32 27.43 10.49
CA THR A 381 21.54 27.55 9.68
C THR A 381 22.46 28.59 10.32
N ALA A 382 23.75 28.29 10.44
CA ALA A 382 24.74 29.30 10.76
C ALA A 382 24.79 30.29 9.59
N THR A 383 24.12 31.45 9.72
CA THR A 383 24.27 32.52 8.73
C THR A 383 25.72 32.98 8.81
N ALA A 384 26.46 32.93 7.70
CA ALA A 384 27.77 33.57 7.65
C ALA A 384 27.57 35.02 8.09
N ALA A 385 28.22 35.43 9.18
CA ALA A 385 28.28 36.83 9.55
C ALA A 385 28.88 37.56 8.34
N ILE A 386 28.04 38.30 7.62
CA ILE A 386 28.51 39.29 6.66
C ILE A 386 29.17 40.36 7.53
N ASN A 387 30.49 40.25 7.68
CA ASN A 387 31.33 41.32 8.20
C ASN A 387 31.48 42.43 7.16
#